data_AF-A0AAW7AHE4-F1
#
_entry.id   AF-A0AAW7AHE4-F1
#
_cell.length_a   1.000
_cell.length_b   1.000
_cell.length_c   1.000
_cell.angle_alpha   90.00
_cell.angle_beta   90.00
_cell.angle_gamma   90.00
#
_symmetry.space_group_name_H-M   'P 1'
#
loop_
_entity.id
_entity.type
_entity.pdbx_description
1 polymer ?
#
loop_
_entity_poly.entity_id
_entity_poly.type
_entity_poly.pdbx_seq_one_letter_code
_entity_poly.pdbx_strand_id
1 'polypeptide(L)'
;MSRKAERTLAWIAISLSLIYLLFMVIAYNFINVPEFKEVFNEMNQQQGTEITPGAFKASIVLQGIFTLISTILAIIAVFTIKGNRILAGCLFIVSAIIGISGGNFIAMILWLIVGIMLFSKKDNTNQGNQINQMPNYNIYNNEKEKEKPQQQDMDPEAEMKRKKDDDPYIY
;
A
#
# COMPACT_ATOMS: atom_id res chain seq x y z
N MET A 1 -0.81 1.79 -10.63
CA MET A 1 0.45 1.58 -9.87
C MET A 1 0.22 0.47 -8.85
N SER A 2 1.00 -0.61 -8.88
CA SER A 2 0.74 -1.78 -8.03
C SER A 2 1.01 -1.47 -6.56
N ARG A 3 0.00 -1.63 -5.69
CA ARG A 3 0.08 -1.41 -4.23
C ARG A 3 0.86 -2.53 -3.50
N LYS A 4 1.94 -2.99 -4.13
CA LYS A 4 2.72 -4.16 -3.69
C LYS A 4 3.40 -3.86 -2.37
N ALA A 5 3.98 -2.67 -2.20
CA ALA A 5 4.66 -2.29 -0.98
C ALA A 5 3.72 -2.27 0.24
N GLU A 6 2.54 -1.64 0.10
CA GLU A 6 1.55 -1.58 1.18
C GLU A 6 1.07 -2.99 1.57
N ARG A 7 0.82 -3.85 0.57
CA ARG A 7 0.38 -5.23 0.81
C ARG A 7 1.47 -6.09 1.44
N THR A 8 2.72 -5.94 0.99
CA THR A 8 3.87 -6.65 1.57
C THR A 8 4.09 -6.24 3.02
N LEU A 9 4.07 -4.94 3.32
CA LEU A 9 4.21 -4.44 4.69
C LEU A 9 3.08 -4.95 5.60
N ALA A 10 1.85 -4.98 5.11
CA ALA A 10 0.72 -5.51 5.85
C ALA A 10 0.87 -7.02 6.15
N TRP A 11 1.34 -7.82 5.18
CA TRP A 11 1.63 -9.24 5.41
C TRP A 11 2.76 -9.44 6.41
N ILE A 12 3.81 -8.60 6.38
CA ILE A 12 4.88 -8.64 7.39
C ILE A 12 4.30 -8.39 8.79
N ALA A 13 3.44 -7.38 8.93
CA ALA A 13 2.79 -7.05 10.20
C ALA A 13 1.91 -8.21 10.71
N ILE A 14 1.13 -8.83 9.83
CA ILE A 14 0.29 -9.99 10.15
C ILE A 14 1.16 -11.17 10.61
N SER A 15 2.21 -11.51 9.86
CA SER A 15 3.13 -12.59 10.23
C SER A 15 3.75 -12.37 11.60
N LEU A 16 4.20 -11.15 11.89
CA LEU A 16 4.75 -10.80 13.19
C LEU A 16 3.69 -10.90 14.31
N SER A 17 2.46 -10.52 14.01
CA SER A 17 1.33 -10.66 14.93
C SER A 17 1.00 -12.13 15.24
N LEU A 18 1.06 -13.01 14.25
CA LEU A 18 0.89 -14.45 14.43
C LEU A 18 2.03 -15.07 15.24
N ILE A 19 3.27 -14.62 15.04
CA ILE A 19 4.42 -15.04 15.86
C ILE A 19 4.22 -14.62 17.32
N TYR A 20 3.74 -13.40 17.56
CA TYR A 20 3.42 -12.94 18.92
C TYR A 20 2.31 -13.78 19.57
N LEU A 21 1.25 -14.13 18.84
CA LEU A 21 0.21 -15.05 19.32
C LEU A 21 0.79 -16.43 19.67
N LEU A 22 1.73 -16.94 18.88
CA LEU A 22 2.43 -18.18 19.19
C LEU A 22 3.18 -18.09 20.52
N PHE A 23 3.90 -16.99 20.77
CA PHE A 23 4.57 -16.76 22.06
C PHE A 23 3.58 -16.71 23.22
N MET A 24 2.40 -16.13 23.05
CA MET A 24 1.36 -16.14 24.08
C MET A 24 0.87 -17.55 24.41
N VAL A 25 0.71 -18.42 23.41
CA VAL A 25 0.35 -19.83 23.66
C VAL A 25 1.44 -20.54 24.45
N ILE A 26 2.71 -20.30 24.14
CA ILE A 26 3.84 -20.86 24.90
C ILE A 26 3.82 -20.33 26.34
N ALA A 27 3.69 -19.02 26.54
CA ALA A 27 3.62 -18.39 27.86
C ALA A 27 2.45 -18.93 28.69
N TYR A 28 1.28 -19.11 28.07
CA TYR A 28 0.11 -19.71 28.70
C TYR A 28 0.40 -21.11 29.24
N ASN A 29 1.11 -21.94 28.47
CA ASN A 29 1.49 -23.28 28.91
C ASN A 29 2.48 -23.22 30.07
N PHE A 30 3.47 -22.32 29.99
CA PHE A 30 4.50 -22.15 31.03
C PHE A 30 3.90 -21.77 32.39
N ILE A 31 2.83 -20.97 32.44
CA ILE A 31 2.18 -20.57 33.70
C ILE A 31 1.50 -21.74 34.42
N ASN A 32 1.16 -22.81 33.72
CA ASN A 32 0.55 -23.98 34.35
C ASN A 32 1.56 -24.84 35.11
N VAL A 33 2.86 -24.63 34.88
CA VAL A 33 3.96 -25.35 35.53
C VAL A 33 4.03 -24.98 37.03
N PRO A 34 4.15 -25.95 37.96
CA PRO A 34 4.18 -25.69 39.41
C PRO A 34 5.27 -24.70 39.84
N GLU A 35 6.48 -24.88 39.30
CA GLU A 35 7.66 -24.06 39.60
C GLU A 35 7.42 -22.59 39.23
N PHE A 36 6.72 -22.33 38.12
CA PHE A 36 6.35 -20.96 37.75
C PHE A 36 5.41 -20.33 38.78
N LYS A 37 4.42 -21.08 39.28
CA LYS A 37 3.45 -20.55 40.25
C LYS A 37 4.09 -20.20 41.58
N GLU A 38 5.05 -21.01 42.02
CA GLU A 38 5.82 -20.77 43.23
C GLU A 38 6.62 -19.47 43.11
N VAL A 39 7.45 -19.36 42.07
CA VAL A 39 8.26 -18.16 41.78
C VAL A 39 7.38 -16.92 41.59
N PHE A 40 6.25 -17.04 40.88
CA PHE A 40 5.32 -15.93 40.69
C PHE A 40 4.71 -15.45 42.02
N ASN A 41 4.35 -16.37 42.91
CA ASN A 41 3.79 -16.04 44.21
C ASN A 41 4.83 -15.38 45.13
N GLU A 42 6.07 -15.86 45.12
CA GLU A 42 7.18 -15.21 45.84
C GLU A 42 7.45 -13.79 45.32
N MET A 43 7.52 -13.61 44.00
CA MET A 43 7.70 -12.29 43.39
C MET A 43 6.58 -11.31 43.74
N ASN A 44 5.34 -11.78 43.78
CA ASN A 44 4.19 -10.95 44.13
C ASN A 44 4.21 -10.55 45.61
N GLN A 45 4.57 -11.47 46.51
CA GLN A 45 4.77 -11.15 47.93
C GLN A 45 5.89 -10.12 48.13
N GLN A 46 7.02 -10.27 47.43
CA GLN A 46 8.13 -9.31 47.49
C GLN A 46 7.75 -7.92 46.97
N GLN A 47 6.91 -7.86 45.94
CA GLN A 47 6.44 -6.60 45.37
C GLN A 47 5.22 -6.01 46.10
N GLY A 48 4.71 -6.67 47.15
CA GLY A 48 3.50 -6.25 47.85
C GLY A 48 2.26 -6.24 46.97
N THR A 49 2.22 -7.09 45.94
CA THR A 49 1.10 -7.20 45.00
C THR A 49 0.33 -8.50 45.23
N GLU A 50 -1.00 -8.43 45.22
CA GLU A 50 -1.87 -9.59 45.44
C GLU A 50 -2.44 -10.15 44.12
N ILE A 51 -1.60 -10.25 43.08
CA ILE A 51 -2.03 -10.85 41.82
C ILE A 51 -1.96 -12.37 41.96
N THR A 52 -3.06 -13.07 41.72
CA THR A 52 -3.03 -14.53 41.70
C THR A 52 -2.51 -15.05 40.35
N PRO A 53 -1.85 -16.23 40.29
CA PRO A 53 -1.51 -16.86 39.02
C PRO A 53 -2.72 -17.04 38.09
N GLY A 54 -3.91 -17.25 38.66
CA GLY A 54 -5.17 -17.33 37.91
C GLY A 54 -5.55 -16.01 37.26
N ALA A 55 -5.44 -14.89 37.97
CA ALA A 55 -5.70 -13.56 37.41
C ALA A 55 -4.67 -13.19 36.31
N PHE A 56 -3.40 -13.53 36.51
CA PHE A 56 -2.35 -13.34 35.51
C PHE A 56 -2.59 -14.19 34.25
N LYS A 57 -3.01 -15.44 34.43
CA LYS A 57 -3.40 -16.30 33.31
C LYS A 57 -4.60 -15.73 32.54
N ALA A 58 -5.61 -15.23 33.25
CA ALA A 58 -6.78 -14.62 32.63
C ALA A 58 -6.42 -13.36 31.84
N SER A 59 -5.48 -12.53 32.32
CA SER A 59 -5.04 -11.34 31.59
C SER A 59 -4.34 -11.70 30.27
N ILE A 60 -3.51 -12.75 30.25
CA ILE A 60 -2.88 -13.24 29.01
C ILE A 60 -3.92 -13.74 28.02
N VAL A 61 -4.94 -14.48 28.49
CA VAL A 61 -6.03 -14.94 27.63
C VAL A 61 -6.80 -13.77 27.03
N LEU A 62 -7.19 -12.79 27.85
CA LEU A 62 -7.88 -11.58 27.38
C LEU A 62 -7.04 -10.82 26.36
N GLN A 63 -5.76 -10.64 26.64
CA GLN A 63 -4.82 -9.97 25.75
C GLN A 63 -4.64 -10.73 24.42
N GLY A 64 -4.61 -12.06 24.48
CA GLY A 64 -4.60 -12.92 23.30
C GLY A 64 -5.86 -12.79 22.45
N ILE A 65 -7.04 -12.68 23.07
CA ILE A 65 -8.32 -12.45 22.36
C ILE A 65 -8.31 -11.10 21.64
N PHE A 66 -7.90 -10.01 22.31
CA PHE A 66 -7.78 -8.70 21.68
C PHE A 66 -6.81 -8.71 20.51
N THR A 67 -5.65 -9.36 20.69
CA THR A 67 -4.67 -9.54 19.62
C THR A 67 -5.28 -10.30 18.45
N LEU A 68 -5.94 -11.43 18.71
CA LEU A 68 -6.56 -12.26 17.66
C LEU A 68 -7.61 -11.50 16.86
N ILE A 69 -8.54 -10.81 17.54
CA ILE A 69 -9.57 -9.98 16.88
C ILE A 69 -8.89 -8.93 16.01
N SER A 70 -7.87 -8.28 16.54
CA SER A 70 -7.14 -7.27 15.80
C SER A 70 -6.41 -7.83 14.57
N THR A 71 -5.73 -8.97 14.70
CA THR A 71 -5.06 -9.64 13.57
C THR A 71 -6.07 -10.05 12.49
N ILE A 72 -7.24 -10.56 12.87
CA ILE A 72 -8.32 -10.91 11.92
C ILE A 72 -8.78 -9.66 11.16
N LEU A 73 -9.00 -8.54 11.85
CA LEU A 73 -9.35 -7.27 11.20
C LEU A 73 -8.27 -6.82 10.22
N ALA A 74 -6.99 -6.92 10.58
CA ALA A 74 -5.88 -6.59 9.68
C ALA A 74 -5.87 -7.50 8.44
N ILE A 75 -6.15 -8.80 8.59
CA ILE A 75 -6.26 -9.73 7.46
C ILE A 75 -7.40 -9.30 6.52
N ILE A 76 -8.58 -8.98 7.06
CA ILE A 76 -9.71 -8.47 6.27
C ILE A 76 -9.33 -7.15 5.57
N ALA A 77 -8.61 -6.27 6.26
CA ALA A 77 -8.11 -5.02 5.70
C ALA A 77 -7.22 -5.26 4.48
N VAL A 78 -6.28 -6.21 4.55
CA VAL A 78 -5.40 -6.59 3.43
C VAL A 78 -6.18 -6.99 2.18
N PHE A 79 -7.21 -7.83 2.34
CA PHE A 79 -8.04 -8.24 1.20
C PHE A 79 -8.85 -7.08 0.64
N THR A 80 -9.23 -6.12 1.50
CA THR A 80 -10.01 -4.94 1.12
C THR A 80 -9.18 -3.90 0.34
N ILE A 81 -7.84 -3.93 0.43
CA ILE A 81 -6.93 -2.96 -0.24
C ILE A 81 -7.23 -2.85 -1.75
N LYS A 82 -7.56 -3.95 -2.42
CA LYS A 82 -7.81 -3.96 -3.88
C LYS A 82 -9.13 -3.28 -4.26
N GLY A 83 -10.14 -3.37 -3.40
CA GLY A 83 -11.49 -2.86 -3.67
C GLY A 83 -11.68 -1.42 -3.20
N ASN A 84 -11.42 -1.16 -1.91
CA ASN A 84 -11.62 0.16 -1.32
C ASN A 84 -10.48 0.48 -0.35
N ARG A 85 -9.56 1.34 -0.82
CA ARG A 85 -8.37 1.75 -0.05
C ARG A 85 -8.70 2.50 1.23
N ILE A 86 -9.75 3.33 1.23
CA ILE A 86 -10.13 4.16 2.37
C ILE A 86 -10.69 3.24 3.46
N LEU A 87 -11.55 2.30 3.06
CA LEU A 87 -12.07 1.28 3.98
C LEU A 87 -10.95 0.40 4.54
N ALA A 88 -10.02 -0.06 3.70
CA ALA A 88 -8.87 -0.83 4.16
C ALA A 88 -8.00 -0.04 5.15
N GLY A 89 -7.75 1.25 4.87
CA GLY A 89 -7.03 2.16 5.77
C GLY A 89 -7.73 2.27 7.12
N CYS A 90 -9.04 2.51 7.13
CA CYS A 90 -9.84 2.56 8.36
C CYS A 90 -9.76 1.25 9.15
N LEU A 91 -9.85 0.10 8.48
CA LEU A 91 -9.74 -1.21 9.13
C LEU A 91 -8.38 -1.42 9.80
N PHE A 92 -7.28 -0.97 9.18
CA PHE A 92 -5.97 -0.99 9.83
C PHE A 92 -5.87 -0.06 11.04
N ILE A 93 -6.48 1.13 10.99
CA ILE A 93 -6.53 2.03 12.16
C ILE A 93 -7.32 1.40 13.30
N VAL A 94 -8.49 0.82 13.02
CA VAL A 94 -9.31 0.12 14.02
C VAL A 94 -8.55 -1.07 14.61
N SER A 95 -7.87 -1.85 13.76
CA SER A 95 -6.99 -2.94 14.20
C SER A 95 -5.88 -2.42 15.12
N ALA A 96 -5.20 -1.32 14.78
CA ALA A 96 -4.21 -0.70 15.67
C ALA A 96 -4.79 -0.30 17.03
N ILE A 97 -5.97 0.33 17.06
CA ILE A 97 -6.60 0.74 18.32
C ILE A 97 -6.89 -0.47 19.21
N ILE A 98 -7.45 -1.54 18.66
CA ILE A 98 -7.72 -2.79 19.40
C ILE A 98 -6.40 -3.46 19.82
N GLY A 99 -5.37 -3.36 18.97
CA GLY A 99 -4.05 -3.94 19.21
C GLY A 99 -3.34 -3.37 20.44
N ILE A 100 -3.66 -2.14 20.87
CA ILE A 100 -3.14 -1.56 22.11
C ILE A 100 -3.49 -2.45 23.31
N SER A 101 -4.75 -2.88 23.42
CA SER A 101 -5.19 -3.78 24.49
C SER A 101 -4.56 -5.16 24.40
N GLY A 102 -4.13 -5.57 23.21
CA GLY A 102 -3.41 -6.81 22.93
C GLY A 102 -1.92 -6.80 23.30
N GLY A 103 -1.32 -5.67 23.68
CA GLY A 103 0.10 -5.59 24.01
C GLY A 103 1.06 -5.80 22.83
N ASN A 104 0.53 -5.97 21.62
CA ASN A 104 1.30 -6.19 20.40
C ASN A 104 1.67 -4.86 19.72
N PHE A 105 2.51 -4.08 20.40
CA PHE A 105 2.85 -2.71 19.97
C PHE A 105 3.57 -2.67 18.63
N ILE A 106 4.37 -3.68 18.29
CA ILE A 106 5.09 -3.71 17.01
C ILE A 106 4.10 -3.86 15.85
N ALA A 107 3.18 -4.84 15.93
CA ALA A 107 2.16 -4.99 14.90
C ALA A 107 1.22 -3.77 14.85
N MET A 108 0.87 -3.20 16.00
CA MET A 108 0.08 -1.97 16.10
C MET A 108 0.70 -0.82 15.31
N ILE A 109 2.01 -0.54 15.51
CA ILE A 109 2.71 0.53 14.79
C ILE A 109 2.70 0.24 13.28
N LEU A 110 2.96 -1.01 12.89
CA LEU A 110 2.93 -1.39 11.49
C LEU A 110 1.55 -1.22 10.85
N TRP A 111 0.46 -1.57 11.56
CA TRP A 111 -0.90 -1.32 11.10
C TRP A 111 -1.18 0.18 10.93
N LEU A 112 -0.73 1.03 11.85
CA LEU A 112 -0.83 2.48 11.68
C LEU A 112 -0.09 2.98 10.44
N ILE A 113 1.15 2.53 10.23
CA ILE A 113 1.95 2.92 9.07
C ILE A 113 1.25 2.51 7.77
N VAL A 114 0.76 1.27 7.69
CA VAL A 114 0.01 0.79 6.51
C VAL A 114 -1.26 1.61 6.31
N GLY A 115 -2.03 1.88 7.37
CA GLY A 115 -3.24 2.70 7.31
C GLY A 115 -2.96 4.10 6.77
N ILE A 116 -1.93 4.77 7.27
CA ILE A 116 -1.51 6.10 6.81
C ILE A 116 -1.05 6.05 5.34
N MET A 117 -0.27 5.02 4.95
CA MET A 117 0.16 4.85 3.56
C MET A 117 -1.03 4.70 2.58
N LEU A 118 -2.10 4.03 3.02
CA LEU A 118 -3.32 3.87 2.23
C LEU A 118 -4.07 5.19 2.04
N PHE A 119 -4.04 6.10 3.03
CA PHE A 119 -4.62 7.44 2.92
C PHE A 119 -3.75 8.42 2.13
N SER A 120 -2.44 8.41 2.35
CA SER A 120 -1.49 9.39 1.80
C SER A 120 -1.36 9.31 0.28
N LYS A 121 -1.35 8.09 -0.28
CA LYS A 121 -1.03 7.92 -1.68
C LYS A 121 -2.27 8.10 -2.54
N LYS A 122 -2.40 9.30 -3.11
CA LYS A 122 -3.42 9.68 -4.10
C LYS A 122 -3.45 8.64 -5.22
N ASP A 123 -4.64 8.18 -5.57
CA ASP A 123 -4.79 7.30 -6.71
C ASP A 123 -4.41 8.11 -7.94
N ASN A 124 -3.48 7.62 -8.74
CA ASN A 124 -3.21 8.16 -10.08
C ASN A 124 -4.39 7.92 -11.04
N THR A 125 -5.58 7.57 -10.53
CA THR A 125 -6.85 7.45 -11.27
C THR A 125 -7.44 8.81 -11.61
N ASN A 126 -6.59 9.83 -11.81
CA ASN A 126 -6.94 11.07 -12.51
C ASN A 126 -5.99 11.31 -13.71
N GLN A 127 -5.38 10.27 -14.27
CA GLN A 127 -4.76 10.36 -15.61
C GLN A 127 -5.76 10.12 -16.76
N GLY A 128 -7.06 10.06 -16.47
CA GLY A 128 -8.13 10.02 -17.48
C GLY A 128 -8.93 11.32 -17.62
N ASN A 129 -8.71 12.34 -16.79
CA ASN A 129 -9.46 13.60 -16.80
C ASN A 129 -8.53 14.81 -16.60
N GLN A 130 -7.48 14.91 -17.41
CA GLN A 130 -6.72 16.16 -17.61
C GLN A 130 -6.56 16.48 -19.10
N ILE A 131 -7.65 16.31 -19.87
CA ILE A 131 -7.88 17.16 -21.03
C ILE A 131 -8.59 18.39 -20.44
N ASN A 132 -8.08 19.59 -20.72
CA ASN A 132 -8.58 20.92 -20.27
C ASN A 132 -7.93 21.52 -19.01
N GLN A 133 -6.73 22.09 -19.19
CA GLN A 133 -6.13 23.24 -18.49
C GLN A 133 -4.71 23.40 -19.13
N MET A 134 -4.32 24.38 -19.93
CA MET A 134 -4.70 25.77 -20.25
C MET A 134 -4.18 26.12 -21.67
N PRO A 135 -4.66 27.21 -22.32
CA PRO A 135 -4.19 27.63 -23.64
C PRO A 135 -2.85 28.39 -23.52
N ASN A 136 -1.81 27.91 -24.19
CA ASN A 136 -0.56 28.67 -24.35
C ASN A 136 -0.63 29.47 -25.65
N TYR A 137 -0.91 30.76 -25.52
CA TYR A 137 -0.79 31.75 -26.58
C TYR A 137 0.68 32.17 -26.68
N ASN A 138 1.35 31.83 -27.78
CA ASN A 138 2.52 32.58 -28.24
C ASN A 138 2.39 32.79 -29.74
N ILE A 139 2.29 34.07 -30.09
CA ILE A 139 2.10 34.62 -31.42
C ILE A 139 3.41 35.36 -31.81
N TYR A 140 3.81 35.18 -33.08
CA TYR A 140 4.89 35.83 -33.86
C TYR A 140 6.35 35.36 -33.55
N ASN A 141 7.21 34.98 -34.52
CA ASN A 141 7.22 35.21 -35.96
C ASN A 141 8.16 34.25 -36.73
N ASN A 142 7.71 33.90 -37.95
CA ASN A 142 8.42 33.74 -39.23
C ASN A 142 9.58 32.75 -39.49
N GLU A 143 9.29 31.92 -40.51
CA GLU A 143 10.09 31.67 -41.72
C GLU A 143 11.05 30.47 -41.80
N LYS A 144 10.69 29.61 -42.78
CA LYS A 144 11.51 28.83 -43.73
C LYS A 144 11.76 27.35 -43.43
N GLU A 145 10.86 26.56 -44.02
CA GLU A 145 11.08 25.26 -44.67
C GLU A 145 12.54 24.97 -45.05
N LYS A 146 13.04 23.79 -44.65
CA LYS A 146 14.03 23.00 -45.41
C LYS A 146 13.83 21.51 -45.15
N GLU A 147 13.01 20.87 -45.96
CA GLU A 147 13.06 19.41 -46.16
C GLU A 147 14.30 19.05 -47.00
N LYS A 148 14.97 17.94 -46.67
CA LYS A 148 16.08 17.38 -47.47
C LYS A 148 15.57 16.26 -48.40
N PRO A 149 16.14 16.12 -49.61
CA PRO A 149 15.53 15.38 -50.71
C PRO A 149 15.92 13.89 -50.77
N GLN A 150 15.02 13.06 -51.29
CA GLN A 150 15.33 11.72 -51.81
C GLN A 150 15.24 11.77 -53.34
N GLN A 151 16.35 11.48 -54.02
CA GLN A 151 16.48 11.47 -55.48
C GLN A 151 15.63 10.33 -56.09
N GLN A 152 14.71 10.69 -56.97
CA GLN A 152 14.21 9.82 -58.04
C GLN A 152 14.62 10.48 -59.36
N ASP A 153 15.39 9.75 -60.16
CA ASP A 153 15.80 10.16 -61.50
C ASP A 153 14.55 10.36 -62.37
N MET A 154 14.18 11.62 -62.59
CA MET A 154 13.04 12.01 -63.41
C MET A 154 13.54 12.30 -64.82
N ASP A 155 13.02 11.56 -65.81
CA ASP A 155 13.29 11.77 -67.23
C ASP A 155 12.65 13.09 -67.71
N PRO A 156 13.44 14.13 -68.04
CA PRO A 156 12.92 15.46 -68.36
C PRO A 156 12.07 15.50 -69.63
N GLU A 157 12.29 14.58 -70.58
CA GLU A 157 11.54 14.57 -71.84
C GLU A 157 10.10 14.06 -71.66
N ALA A 158 9.91 13.10 -70.75
CA ALA A 158 8.60 12.53 -70.46
C ALA A 158 7.68 13.54 -69.75
N GLU A 159 8.24 14.38 -68.88
CA GLU A 159 7.49 15.41 -68.16
C GLU A 159 7.09 16.57 -69.07
N MET A 160 7.98 16.96 -70.01
CA MET A 160 7.72 18.05 -70.94
C MET A 160 6.61 17.71 -71.94
N LYS A 161 6.53 16.45 -72.41
CA LYS A 161 5.44 15.99 -73.28
C LYS A 161 4.09 16.02 -72.57
N ARG A 162 4.03 15.57 -71.31
CA ARG A 162 2.79 15.63 -70.50
C ARG A 162 2.29 17.06 -70.30
N LYS A 163 3.19 18.02 -70.02
CA LYS A 163 2.81 19.43 -69.85
C LYS A 163 2.28 20.07 -71.14
N LYS A 164 2.72 19.60 -72.30
CA LYS A 164 2.28 20.14 -73.60
C LYS A 164 0.91 19.61 -74.04
N ASP A 165 0.55 18.40 -73.60
CA ASP A 165 -0.77 17.81 -73.85
C ASP A 165 -1.87 18.48 -72.98
N ASP A 166 -1.51 18.94 -71.78
CA ASP A 166 -2.44 19.60 -70.85
C ASP A 166 -2.56 21.13 -71.06
N ASP A 167 -1.56 21.79 -71.67
CA ASP A 167 -1.61 23.22 -72.00
C ASP A 167 -0.88 23.52 -73.33
N PRO A 168 -1.61 23.73 -74.44
CA PRO A 168 -1.02 23.91 -75.77
C PRO A 168 -0.33 25.26 -75.99
N TYR A 169 -0.25 26.14 -74.97
CA TYR A 169 0.37 27.47 -75.10
C TYR A 169 1.77 27.59 -74.45
N ILE A 170 2.38 26.48 -74.05
CA ILE A 170 3.77 26.44 -73.58
C ILE A 170 4.72 26.38 -74.80
N TYR A 171 5.40 27.49 -75.09
CA TYR A 171 6.46 27.58 -76.11
C TYR A 171 7.83 27.22 -75.52
#